data_AF-A0A952FMJ9-F1
#
_entry.id   AF-A0A952FMJ9-F1
#
_cell.length_a   1.000
_cell.length_b   1.000
_cell.length_c   1.000
_cell.angle_alpha   90.00
_cell.angle_beta   90.00
_cell.angle_gamma   90.00
#
_symmetry.space_group_name_H-M   'P 1'
#
loop_
_entity.id
_entity.type
_entity.pdbx_description
1 polymer ?
#
loop_
_entity_poly.entity_id
_entity_poly.type
_entity_poly.pdbx_seq_one_letter_code
_entity_poly.pdbx_strand_id
1 'polypeptide(L)'
;MTFATRLRTIPAAILCLAVLTGLAAPAAAQEESDVAKLREALRRATVDLRTAQSQATALQSQLSQAQQTIATRDAEAKQLRTQIGQVQGRLDAATEKADGLQAELDTAAKTLETTRGELDQTRRSLGRTQGQLHDTEGRRATAQAGFDQTAGFLKACQASNDQLYKVGREVLAAYDGKDLGDVLTQNEPFTQLKSVEMENIIQDLQDKLTDARYRKPSK
;
A
#
# COMPACT_ATOMS: atom_id res chain seq x y z
N MET A 1 -32.22 -54.07 46.48
CA MET A 1 -32.37 -53.78 47.92
C MET A 1 -33.71 -53.07 48.09
N THR A 2 -34.85 -53.77 48.22
CA THR A 2 -35.46 -54.24 49.50
C THR A 2 -35.43 -53.14 50.57
N PHE A 3 -36.55 -52.60 51.06
CA PHE A 3 -37.58 -53.31 51.83
C PHE A 3 -38.92 -52.54 51.83
N ALA A 4 -40.00 -53.32 51.71
CA ALA A 4 -41.34 -52.98 52.16
C ALA A 4 -41.48 -53.27 53.67
N THR A 5 -42.28 -52.50 54.40
CA THR A 5 -42.85 -53.01 55.66
C THR A 5 -44.23 -52.40 55.95
N ARG A 6 -45.19 -53.30 56.11
CA ARG A 6 -46.59 -53.08 56.48
C ARG A 6 -46.76 -52.88 57.99
N LEU A 7 -47.97 -52.40 58.33
CA LEU A 7 -48.81 -52.75 59.48
C LEU A 7 -48.16 -52.76 60.87
N ARG A 8 -48.73 -51.97 61.78
CA ARG A 8 -48.84 -52.39 63.18
C ARG A 8 -50.13 -51.89 63.82
N THR A 9 -50.77 -52.85 64.47
CA THR A 9 -52.06 -52.89 65.12
C THR A 9 -52.06 -52.24 66.51
N ILE A 10 -53.27 -51.77 66.90
CA ILE A 10 -53.92 -51.53 68.21
C ILE A 10 -53.21 -52.16 69.44
N PRO A 11 -53.32 -51.58 70.65
CA PRO A 11 -54.31 -52.14 71.60
C PRO A 11 -54.93 -51.15 72.63
N ALA A 12 -56.05 -51.59 73.23
CA ALA A 12 -56.34 -51.61 74.67
C ALA A 12 -57.47 -50.75 75.28
N ALA A 13 -58.13 -51.40 76.25
CA ALA A 13 -59.06 -50.96 77.32
C ALA A 13 -60.56 -50.89 76.95
N ILE A 14 -61.43 -51.88 77.19
CA ILE A 14 -61.79 -52.72 78.37
C ILE A 14 -62.62 -51.98 79.44
N LEU A 15 -63.89 -52.43 79.54
CA LEU A 15 -64.81 -52.59 80.68
C LEU A 15 -64.90 -51.51 81.78
N CYS A 16 -66.14 -51.03 82.02
CA CYS A 16 -66.97 -51.49 83.15
C CYS A 16 -68.33 -50.76 83.14
N LEU A 17 -69.38 -51.48 82.73
CA LEU A 17 -70.78 -51.04 82.82
C LEU A 17 -71.40 -51.69 84.07
N ALA A 18 -71.65 -50.90 85.11
CA ALA A 18 -72.34 -51.32 86.32
C ALA A 18 -73.67 -50.56 86.47
N VAL A 19 -74.76 -51.30 86.26
CA VAL A 19 -75.99 -51.38 87.06
C VAL A 19 -76.77 -50.08 87.40
N LEU A 20 -77.85 -49.88 86.63
CA LEU A 20 -79.26 -49.78 87.07
C LEU A 20 -79.62 -49.19 88.45
N THR A 21 -80.19 -47.99 88.47
CA THR A 21 -81.62 -47.65 88.75
C THR A 21 -81.78 -46.33 89.51
N GLY A 22 -82.71 -45.48 89.05
CA GLY A 22 -83.40 -44.52 89.92
C GLY A 22 -83.48 -43.06 89.46
N LEU A 23 -84.64 -42.71 88.90
CA LEU A 23 -85.36 -41.42 89.05
C LEU A 23 -84.80 -40.13 88.42
N ALA A 24 -85.46 -39.76 87.31
CA ALA A 24 -86.11 -38.46 87.06
C ALA A 24 -85.28 -37.15 87.14
N ALA A 25 -84.93 -36.64 85.93
CA ALA A 25 -84.93 -35.23 85.46
C ALA A 25 -84.12 -34.16 86.24
N PRO A 26 -83.56 -33.11 85.56
CA PRO A 26 -83.82 -32.67 84.19
C PRO A 26 -82.56 -32.74 83.30
N ALA A 27 -82.64 -33.54 82.23
CA ALA A 27 -81.60 -33.61 81.19
C ALA A 27 -81.73 -32.49 80.12
N ALA A 28 -82.69 -31.57 80.26
CA ALA A 28 -83.05 -30.63 79.20
C ALA A 28 -82.21 -29.33 79.14
N ALA A 29 -81.38 -29.02 80.15
CA ALA A 29 -80.59 -27.78 80.18
C ALA A 29 -79.15 -27.93 79.63
N GLN A 30 -78.60 -29.15 79.66
CA GLN A 30 -77.25 -29.43 79.16
C GLN A 30 -77.23 -29.55 77.62
N GLU A 31 -78.29 -30.10 77.01
CA GLU A 31 -78.43 -30.24 75.56
C GLU A 31 -78.53 -28.89 74.83
N GLU A 32 -79.20 -27.88 75.41
CA GLU A 32 -79.39 -26.57 74.76
C GLU A 32 -78.07 -25.77 74.67
N SER A 33 -77.19 -25.91 75.67
CA SER A 33 -75.83 -25.34 75.70
C SER A 33 -74.92 -25.98 74.64
N ASP A 34 -74.98 -27.30 74.47
CA ASP A 34 -74.13 -28.02 73.53
C ASP A 34 -74.57 -27.82 72.07
N VAL A 35 -75.87 -27.69 71.82
CA VAL A 35 -76.42 -27.27 70.52
C VAL A 35 -76.01 -25.83 70.18
N ALA A 36 -75.96 -24.92 71.15
CA ALA A 36 -75.48 -23.56 70.94
C ALA A 36 -73.98 -23.51 70.59
N LYS A 37 -73.13 -24.30 71.26
CA LYS A 37 -71.70 -24.45 70.93
C LYS A 37 -71.50 -25.04 69.54
N LEU A 38 -72.30 -26.04 69.16
CA LEU A 38 -72.25 -26.64 67.81
C LEU A 38 -72.65 -25.65 66.71
N ARG A 39 -73.65 -24.80 66.94
CA ARG A 39 -74.02 -23.71 66.01
C ARG A 39 -72.92 -22.67 65.87
N GLU A 40 -72.28 -22.28 66.96
CA GLU A 40 -71.18 -21.32 66.93
C GLU A 40 -69.94 -21.92 66.23
N ALA A 41 -69.64 -23.19 66.48
CA ALA A 41 -68.60 -23.94 65.77
C ALA A 41 -68.89 -24.05 64.27
N LEU A 42 -70.15 -24.30 63.88
CA LEU A 42 -70.57 -24.32 62.47
C LEU A 42 -70.44 -22.93 61.81
N ARG A 43 -70.80 -21.85 62.52
CA ARG A 43 -70.61 -20.47 62.03
C ARG A 43 -69.14 -20.16 61.81
N ARG A 44 -68.27 -20.46 62.77
CA ARG A 44 -66.81 -20.31 62.62
C ARG A 44 -66.28 -21.12 61.44
N ALA A 45 -66.64 -22.39 61.34
CA ALA A 45 -66.24 -23.23 60.21
C ALA A 45 -66.71 -22.68 58.85
N THR A 46 -67.90 -22.06 58.79
CA THR A 46 -68.42 -21.43 57.57
C THR A 46 -67.63 -20.16 57.20
N VAL A 47 -67.25 -19.35 58.19
CA VAL A 47 -66.41 -18.16 57.99
C VAL A 47 -64.99 -18.56 57.56
N ASP A 48 -64.42 -19.58 58.19
CA ASP A 48 -63.10 -20.12 57.85
C ASP A 48 -63.09 -20.68 56.42
N LEU A 49 -64.14 -21.41 56.02
CA LEU A 49 -64.28 -21.93 54.65
C LEU A 49 -64.34 -20.78 53.62
N ARG A 50 -65.14 -19.74 53.88
CA ARG A 50 -65.21 -18.55 53.00
C ARG A 50 -63.87 -17.84 52.91
N THR A 51 -63.17 -17.70 54.04
CA THR A 51 -61.85 -17.07 54.10
C THR A 51 -60.83 -17.89 53.30
N ALA A 52 -60.79 -19.21 53.50
CA ALA A 52 -59.93 -20.11 52.74
C ALA A 52 -60.25 -20.10 51.24
N GLN A 53 -61.53 -20.07 50.85
CA GLN A 53 -61.94 -19.91 49.44
C GLN A 53 -61.47 -18.58 48.84
N SER A 54 -61.56 -17.48 49.59
CA SER A 54 -61.06 -16.17 49.14
C SER A 54 -59.54 -16.17 48.96
N GLN A 55 -58.81 -16.79 49.89
CA GLN A 55 -57.35 -16.94 49.83
C GLN A 55 -56.92 -17.84 48.67
N ALA A 56 -57.60 -18.97 48.46
CA ALA A 56 -57.35 -19.85 47.32
C ALA A 56 -57.54 -19.12 45.99
N THR A 57 -58.61 -18.32 45.87
CA THR A 57 -58.87 -17.50 44.67
C THR A 57 -57.78 -16.45 44.46
N ALA A 58 -57.35 -15.78 45.53
CA ALA A 58 -56.26 -14.79 45.48
C ALA A 58 -54.92 -15.42 45.07
N LEU A 59 -54.57 -16.57 45.65
CA LEU A 59 -53.38 -17.34 45.29
C LEU A 59 -53.43 -17.85 43.85
N GLN A 60 -54.60 -18.32 43.39
CA GLN A 60 -54.81 -18.74 41.99
C GLN A 60 -54.54 -17.56 41.03
N SER A 61 -55.05 -16.36 41.37
CA SER A 61 -54.80 -15.15 40.59
C SER A 61 -53.31 -14.78 40.59
N GLN A 62 -52.64 -14.80 41.74
CA GLN A 62 -51.21 -14.52 41.83
C GLN A 62 -50.37 -15.54 41.04
N LEU A 63 -50.73 -16.81 41.09
CA LEU A 63 -50.04 -17.88 40.36
C LEU A 63 -50.19 -17.67 38.84
N SER A 64 -51.39 -17.30 38.36
CA SER A 64 -51.60 -16.96 36.95
C SER A 64 -50.78 -15.74 36.49
N GLN A 65 -50.71 -14.68 37.31
CA GLN A 65 -49.89 -13.50 37.01
C GLN A 65 -48.38 -13.81 37.02
N ALA A 66 -47.92 -14.61 37.98
CA ALA A 66 -46.53 -15.06 38.04
C ALA A 66 -46.18 -15.92 36.82
N GLN A 67 -47.04 -16.85 36.42
CA GLN A 67 -46.87 -17.66 35.21
C GLN A 67 -46.80 -16.80 33.95
N GLN A 68 -47.67 -15.79 33.82
CA GLN A 68 -47.66 -14.87 32.68
C GLN A 68 -46.38 -14.00 32.65
N THR A 69 -45.91 -13.57 33.83
CA THR A 69 -44.66 -12.82 33.96
C THR A 69 -43.44 -13.67 33.57
N ILE A 70 -43.38 -14.93 34.05
CA ILE A 70 -42.32 -15.88 33.68
C ILE A 70 -42.32 -16.11 32.17
N ALA A 71 -43.48 -16.37 31.57
CA ALA A 71 -43.59 -16.58 30.12
C ALA A 71 -43.11 -15.35 29.31
N THR A 72 -43.44 -14.14 29.77
CA THR A 72 -42.99 -12.89 29.14
C THR A 72 -41.48 -12.72 29.26
N ARG A 73 -40.92 -12.95 30.46
CA ARG A 73 -39.47 -12.85 30.71
C ARG A 73 -38.67 -13.91 29.95
N ASP A 74 -39.20 -15.11 29.80
CA ASP A 74 -38.59 -16.17 28.99
C ASP A 74 -38.58 -15.79 27.50
N ALA A 75 -39.64 -15.15 27.00
CA ALA A 75 -39.68 -14.65 25.63
C ALA A 75 -38.65 -13.51 25.42
N GLU A 76 -38.59 -12.54 26.34
CA GLU A 76 -37.58 -11.47 26.33
C GLU A 76 -36.15 -12.03 26.38
N ALA A 77 -35.88 -13.00 27.26
CA ALA A 77 -34.58 -13.64 27.38
C ALA A 77 -34.16 -14.38 26.11
N LYS A 78 -35.10 -15.08 25.44
CA LYS A 78 -34.86 -15.71 24.14
C LYS A 78 -34.53 -14.65 23.08
N GLN A 79 -35.31 -13.57 23.01
CA GLN A 79 -35.07 -12.48 22.06
C GLN A 79 -33.69 -11.83 22.27
N LEU A 80 -33.33 -11.53 23.52
CA LEU A 80 -32.02 -10.96 23.86
C LEU A 80 -30.87 -11.91 23.50
N ARG A 81 -31.02 -13.23 23.74
CA ARG A 81 -30.02 -14.23 23.32
C ARG A 81 -29.84 -14.23 21.80
N THR A 82 -30.93 -14.15 21.03
CA THR A 82 -30.84 -14.04 19.56
C THR A 82 -30.15 -12.75 19.13
N GLN A 83 -30.47 -11.62 19.75
CA GLN A 83 -29.81 -10.34 19.45
C GLN A 83 -28.32 -10.36 19.77
N ILE A 84 -27.93 -10.95 20.91
CA ILE A 84 -26.51 -11.12 21.28
C ILE A 84 -25.79 -11.94 20.22
N GLY A 85 -26.36 -13.07 19.78
CA GLY A 85 -25.77 -13.89 18.71
C GLY A 85 -25.62 -13.13 17.38
N GLN A 86 -26.62 -12.30 17.03
CA GLN A 86 -26.53 -11.46 15.83
C GLN A 86 -25.45 -10.37 15.94
N VAL A 87 -25.32 -9.73 17.10
CA VAL A 87 -24.30 -8.71 17.34
C VAL A 87 -22.90 -9.33 17.34
N GLN A 88 -22.73 -10.50 17.96
CA GLN A 88 -21.47 -11.26 17.92
C GLN A 88 -21.09 -11.60 16.48
N GLY A 89 -22.01 -12.17 15.70
CA GLY A 89 -21.73 -12.48 14.29
C GLY A 89 -21.39 -11.24 13.43
N ARG A 90 -21.99 -10.08 13.73
CA ARG A 90 -21.63 -8.81 13.08
C ARG A 90 -20.26 -8.31 13.51
N LEU A 91 -19.89 -8.49 14.78
CA LEU A 91 -18.59 -8.12 15.31
C LEU A 91 -17.48 -8.97 14.68
N ASP A 92 -17.70 -10.28 14.59
CA ASP A 92 -16.75 -11.20 13.95
C ASP A 92 -16.53 -10.83 12.48
N ALA A 93 -17.62 -10.62 11.73
CA ALA A 93 -17.54 -10.21 10.32
C ALA A 93 -16.91 -8.82 10.14
N ALA A 94 -17.11 -7.89 11.07
CA ALA A 94 -16.47 -6.57 11.04
C ALA A 94 -14.97 -6.67 11.33
N THR A 95 -14.58 -7.56 12.25
CA THR A 95 -13.18 -7.82 12.61
C THR A 95 -12.44 -8.46 11.43
N GLU A 96 -13.02 -9.48 10.80
CA GLU A 96 -12.44 -10.10 9.60
C GLU A 96 -12.25 -9.10 8.46
N LYS A 97 -13.21 -8.20 8.25
CA LYS A 97 -13.08 -7.11 7.28
C LYS A 97 -11.98 -6.13 7.65
N ALA A 98 -11.84 -5.77 8.93
CA ALA A 98 -10.80 -4.87 9.39
C ALA A 98 -9.41 -5.48 9.18
N ASP A 99 -9.24 -6.76 9.50
CA ASP A 99 -7.99 -7.51 9.28
C ASP A 99 -7.67 -7.61 7.78
N GLY A 100 -8.68 -7.88 6.94
CA GLY A 100 -8.54 -7.88 5.48
C GLY A 100 -8.09 -6.53 4.92
N LEU A 101 -8.73 -5.44 5.35
CA LEU A 101 -8.36 -4.08 4.95
C LEU A 101 -6.95 -3.70 5.44
N GLN A 102 -6.55 -4.14 6.63
CA GLN A 102 -5.20 -3.91 7.13
C GLN A 102 -4.15 -4.63 6.28
N ALA A 103 -4.41 -5.88 5.88
CA ALA A 103 -3.52 -6.63 4.99
C ALA A 103 -3.42 -6.00 3.59
N GLU A 104 -4.53 -5.49 3.05
CA GLU A 104 -4.54 -4.73 1.79
C GLU A 104 -3.73 -3.43 1.91
N LEU A 105 -3.87 -2.71 3.02
CA LEU A 105 -3.12 -1.48 3.28
C LEU A 105 -1.62 -1.73 3.38
N ASP A 106 -1.21 -2.79 4.09
CA ASP A 106 0.19 -3.20 4.19
C ASP A 106 0.76 -3.61 2.83
N THR A 107 -0.03 -4.28 2.00
CA THR A 107 0.35 -4.66 0.64
C THR A 107 0.51 -3.43 -0.25
N ALA A 108 -0.47 -2.52 -0.22
CA ALA A 108 -0.42 -1.26 -0.97
C ALA A 108 0.78 -0.40 -0.56
N ALA A 109 1.10 -0.34 0.74
CA ALA A 109 2.27 0.38 1.24
C ALA A 109 3.59 -0.20 0.70
N LYS A 110 3.73 -1.54 0.69
CA LYS A 110 4.90 -2.21 0.09
C LYS A 110 5.01 -1.96 -1.41
N THR A 111 3.91 -2.05 -2.15
CA THR A 111 3.90 -1.75 -3.59
C THR A 111 4.33 -0.32 -3.86
N LEU A 112 3.81 0.64 -3.09
CA LEU A 112 4.14 2.05 -3.22
C LEU A 112 5.62 2.33 -2.94
N GLU A 113 6.22 1.66 -1.95
CA GLU A 113 7.66 1.77 -1.67
C GLU A 113 8.50 1.19 -2.83
N THR A 114 8.14 0.02 -3.34
CA THR A 114 8.81 -0.58 -4.51
C THR A 114 8.74 0.35 -5.72
N THR A 115 7.56 0.86 -6.06
CA THR A 115 7.38 1.77 -7.21
C THR A 115 8.15 3.07 -7.04
N ARG A 116 8.26 3.60 -5.82
CA ARG A 116 9.11 4.77 -5.54
C ARG A 116 10.59 4.46 -5.78
N GLY A 117 11.06 3.32 -5.32
CA GLY A 117 12.43 2.85 -5.58
C GLY A 117 12.73 2.71 -7.08
N GLU A 118 11.83 2.11 -7.84
CA GLU A 118 11.94 1.96 -9.29
C GLU A 118 11.94 3.32 -10.02
N LEU A 119 11.10 4.26 -9.59
CA LEU A 119 11.04 5.61 -10.14
C LEU A 119 12.37 6.36 -9.92
N ASP A 120 12.94 6.26 -8.73
CA ASP A 120 14.22 6.90 -8.41
C ASP A 120 15.38 6.26 -9.19
N GLN A 121 15.38 4.94 -9.34
CA GLN A 121 16.35 4.24 -10.17
C GLN A 121 16.25 4.67 -11.64
N THR A 122 15.03 4.77 -12.17
CA THR A 122 14.77 5.25 -13.53
C THR A 122 15.24 6.69 -13.72
N ARG A 123 14.94 7.59 -12.78
CA ARG A 123 15.43 8.99 -12.79
C ARG A 123 16.95 9.08 -12.80
N ARG A 124 17.63 8.28 -11.97
CA ARG A 124 19.10 8.22 -11.96
C ARG A 124 19.66 7.68 -13.27
N SER A 125 19.00 6.68 -13.87
CA SER A 125 19.41 6.13 -15.17
C SER A 125 19.23 7.15 -16.30
N LEU A 126 18.11 7.88 -16.29
CA LEU A 126 17.84 8.95 -17.25
C LEU A 126 18.88 10.07 -17.12
N GLY A 127 19.18 10.53 -15.90
CA GLY A 127 20.20 11.55 -15.66
C GLY A 127 21.59 11.12 -16.13
N ARG A 128 21.98 9.86 -15.89
CA ARG A 128 23.24 9.31 -16.42
C ARG A 128 23.27 9.30 -17.95
N THR A 129 22.18 8.85 -18.57
CA THR A 129 22.07 8.77 -20.04
C THR A 129 22.13 10.15 -20.68
N GLN A 130 21.44 11.15 -20.08
CA GLN A 130 21.50 12.54 -20.53
C GLN A 130 22.91 13.12 -20.41
N GLY A 131 23.60 12.87 -19.30
CA GLY A 131 25.00 13.28 -19.13
C GLY A 131 25.93 12.65 -20.17
N GLN A 132 25.76 11.35 -20.45
CA GLN A 132 26.53 10.66 -21.49
C GLN A 132 26.25 11.19 -22.89
N LEU A 133 24.99 11.52 -23.19
CA LEU A 133 24.61 12.13 -24.47
C LEU A 133 25.31 13.48 -24.65
N HIS A 134 25.25 14.35 -23.64
CA HIS A 134 25.91 15.64 -23.67
C HIS A 134 27.44 15.51 -23.84
N ASP A 135 28.09 14.61 -23.10
CA ASP A 135 29.54 14.37 -23.27
C ASP A 135 29.87 13.90 -24.69
N THR A 136 29.08 12.96 -25.21
CA THR A 136 29.26 12.42 -26.56
C THR A 136 29.08 13.49 -27.64
N GLU A 137 28.08 14.36 -27.50
CA GLU A 137 27.85 15.50 -28.39
C GLU A 137 29.01 16.50 -28.34
N GLY A 138 29.52 16.82 -27.14
CA GLY A 138 30.69 17.69 -26.98
C GLY A 138 31.96 17.11 -27.60
N ARG A 139 32.19 15.80 -27.41
CA ARG A 139 33.31 15.08 -28.04
C ARG A 139 33.17 15.05 -29.55
N ARG A 140 31.97 14.83 -30.09
CA ARG A 140 31.70 14.86 -31.52
C ARG A 140 31.97 16.25 -32.11
N ALA A 141 31.49 17.31 -31.46
CA ALA A 141 31.74 18.68 -31.90
C ALA A 141 33.25 19.01 -31.92
N THR A 142 33.97 18.62 -30.87
CA THR A 142 35.43 18.81 -30.78
C THR A 142 36.18 18.03 -31.86
N ALA A 143 35.80 16.77 -32.08
CA ALA A 143 36.40 15.93 -33.11
C ALA A 143 36.12 16.48 -34.52
N GLN A 144 34.91 16.95 -34.78
CA GLN A 144 34.54 17.56 -36.06
C GLN A 144 35.36 18.83 -36.31
N ALA A 145 35.49 19.71 -35.32
CA ALA A 145 36.31 20.92 -35.44
C ALA A 145 37.78 20.59 -35.74
N GLY A 146 38.34 19.56 -35.09
CA GLY A 146 39.68 19.07 -35.36
C GLY A 146 39.86 18.46 -36.76
N PHE A 147 38.84 17.74 -37.25
CA PHE A 147 38.82 17.21 -38.61
C PHE A 147 38.80 18.34 -39.64
N ASP A 148 37.91 19.33 -39.48
CA ASP A 148 37.77 20.46 -40.39
C ASP A 148 39.06 21.30 -40.43
N GLN A 149 39.69 21.51 -39.27
CA GLN A 149 40.99 22.18 -39.17
C GLN A 149 42.09 21.41 -39.93
N THR A 150 42.18 20.10 -39.73
CA THR A 150 43.20 19.26 -40.39
C THR A 150 42.98 19.20 -41.90
N ALA A 151 41.73 19.07 -42.34
CA ALA A 151 41.36 19.12 -43.75
C ALA A 151 41.75 20.46 -44.38
N GLY A 152 41.54 21.58 -43.68
CA GLY A 152 42.00 22.90 -44.10
C GLY A 152 43.52 22.98 -44.25
N PHE A 153 44.29 22.48 -43.27
CA PHE A 153 45.75 22.44 -43.36
C PHE A 153 46.25 21.57 -44.51
N LEU A 154 45.64 20.41 -44.73
CA LEU A 154 46.02 19.52 -45.83
C LEU A 154 45.78 20.20 -47.18
N LYS A 155 44.63 20.87 -47.35
CA LYS A 155 44.30 21.61 -48.57
C LYS A 155 45.29 22.75 -48.84
N ALA A 156 45.66 23.50 -47.81
CA ALA A 156 46.63 24.59 -47.92
C ALA A 156 48.06 24.08 -48.22
N CYS A 157 48.46 22.97 -47.61
CA CYS A 157 49.73 22.30 -47.89
C CYS A 157 49.79 21.79 -49.34
N GLN A 158 48.72 21.15 -49.81
CA GLN A 158 48.62 20.71 -51.20
C GLN A 158 48.74 21.88 -52.18
N ALA A 159 48.01 22.97 -51.95
CA ALA A 159 48.08 24.15 -52.81
C ALA A 159 49.49 24.77 -52.83
N SER A 160 50.17 24.84 -51.69
CA SER A 160 51.56 25.31 -51.60
C SER A 160 52.52 24.38 -52.35
N ASN A 161 52.35 23.06 -52.21
CA ASN A 161 53.15 22.08 -52.92
C ASN A 161 52.99 22.21 -54.44
N ASP A 162 51.75 22.37 -54.92
CA ASP A 162 51.46 22.61 -56.35
C ASP A 162 52.14 23.89 -56.85
N GLN A 163 52.15 24.97 -56.06
CA GLN A 163 52.84 26.22 -56.40
C GLN A 163 54.36 26.04 -56.43
N LEU A 164 54.95 25.37 -55.44
CA LEU A 164 56.38 25.08 -55.42
C LEU A 164 56.81 24.24 -56.63
N TYR A 165 56.00 23.27 -57.05
CA TYR A 165 56.26 22.51 -58.28
C TYR A 165 56.21 23.39 -59.54
N LYS A 166 55.28 24.33 -59.63
CA LYS A 166 55.22 25.29 -60.75
C LYS A 166 56.46 26.18 -60.79
N VAL A 167 56.79 26.82 -59.67
CA VAL A 167 57.98 27.68 -59.57
C VAL A 167 59.24 26.87 -59.84
N GLY A 168 59.36 25.65 -59.33
CA GLY A 168 60.49 24.76 -59.64
C GLY A 168 60.64 24.46 -61.13
N ARG A 169 59.54 24.30 -61.88
CA ARG A 169 59.59 24.18 -63.34
C ARG A 169 59.99 25.49 -64.02
N GLU A 170 59.56 26.64 -63.50
CA GLU A 170 60.01 27.95 -63.99
C GLU A 170 61.53 28.13 -63.80
N VAL A 171 62.08 27.71 -62.66
CA VAL A 171 63.54 27.72 -62.42
C VAL A 171 64.27 26.86 -63.45
N LEU A 172 63.80 25.63 -63.68
CA LEU A 172 64.42 24.72 -64.66
C LEU A 172 64.34 25.27 -66.08
N ALA A 173 63.21 25.86 -66.47
CA ALA A 173 63.04 26.48 -67.78
C ALA A 173 63.92 27.72 -67.96
N ALA A 174 64.08 28.54 -66.92
CA ALA A 174 64.97 29.69 -66.95
C ALA A 174 66.46 29.29 -67.08
N TYR A 175 66.83 28.13 -66.55
CA TYR A 175 68.16 27.54 -66.75
C TYR A 175 68.34 27.00 -68.18
N ASP A 176 67.39 26.22 -68.69
CA ASP A 176 67.45 25.58 -70.03
C ASP A 176 67.41 26.60 -71.19
N GLY A 177 66.59 27.65 -71.06
CA GLY A 177 66.57 28.77 -72.01
C GLY A 177 67.89 29.54 -72.10
N LYS A 178 68.72 29.45 -71.06
CA LYS A 178 70.05 30.08 -70.98
C LYS A 178 71.14 29.23 -71.65
N ASP A 179 71.01 27.90 -71.65
CA ASP A 179 71.99 27.00 -72.28
C ASP A 179 71.82 26.93 -73.81
N LEU A 180 70.58 26.97 -74.33
CA LEU A 180 70.34 26.76 -75.76
C LEU A 180 70.37 28.04 -76.61
N GLY A 181 70.10 29.21 -76.04
CA GLY A 181 70.13 30.49 -76.75
C GLY A 181 71.43 31.28 -76.59
N ASP A 182 72.02 31.26 -75.39
CA ASP A 182 73.12 32.17 -75.02
C ASP A 182 74.50 31.65 -75.43
N VAL A 183 74.64 30.33 -75.64
CA VAL A 183 75.88 29.70 -76.15
C VAL A 183 76.09 29.98 -77.64
N LEU A 184 75.05 30.32 -78.40
CA LEU A 184 75.17 30.75 -79.81
C LEU A 184 75.48 32.26 -79.96
N THR A 185 75.29 33.06 -78.92
CA THR A 185 75.58 34.51 -78.89
C THR A 185 76.75 34.87 -77.97
N GLN A 186 77.73 33.96 -77.85
CA GLN A 186 78.86 34.04 -76.92
C GLN A 186 79.86 35.20 -77.15
N ASN A 187 79.46 36.26 -77.86
CA ASN A 187 80.23 37.49 -78.03
C ASN A 187 79.31 38.71 -78.11
N GLU A 188 78.80 39.16 -76.97
CA GLU A 188 78.49 40.59 -76.78
C GLU A 188 79.41 41.15 -75.70
N PRO A 189 80.15 42.26 -75.97
CA PRO A 189 81.03 42.85 -74.99
C PRO A 189 80.24 43.73 -74.00
N PHE A 190 80.30 43.37 -72.71
CA PHE A 190 80.33 44.31 -71.59
C PHE A 190 79.07 45.16 -71.27
N THR A 191 77.85 44.59 -71.21
CA THR A 191 76.67 45.33 -70.71
C THR A 191 76.18 44.84 -69.35
N GLN A 192 76.02 45.77 -68.38
CA GLN A 192 75.39 45.55 -67.07
C GLN A 192 73.91 45.13 -67.18
N LEU A 193 73.31 45.27 -68.37
CA LEU A 193 71.90 44.97 -68.66
C LEU A 193 71.55 43.49 -68.45
N LYS A 194 72.36 42.55 -68.96
CA LYS A 194 72.11 41.11 -68.74
C LYS A 194 72.29 40.69 -67.27
N SER A 195 73.18 41.35 -66.53
CA SER A 195 73.34 41.10 -65.09
C SER A 195 72.09 41.52 -64.31
N VAL A 196 71.54 42.70 -64.62
CA VAL A 196 70.31 43.20 -63.98
C VAL A 196 69.10 42.35 -64.37
N GLU A 197 69.00 41.89 -65.61
CA GLU A 197 67.94 40.97 -66.04
C GLU A 197 67.99 39.63 -65.27
N MET A 198 69.19 39.08 -65.07
CA MET A 198 69.37 37.87 -64.29
C MET A 198 69.07 38.07 -62.81
N GLU A 199 69.48 39.22 -62.24
CA GLU A 199 69.15 39.58 -60.87
C GLU A 199 67.63 39.73 -60.68
N ASN A 200 66.93 40.33 -61.64
CA ASN A 200 65.48 40.43 -61.64
C ASN A 200 64.80 39.05 -61.71
N ILE A 201 65.31 38.13 -62.55
CA ILE A 201 64.77 36.75 -62.64
C ILE A 201 65.00 36.00 -61.34
N ILE A 202 66.19 36.10 -60.75
CA ILE A 202 66.52 35.45 -59.47
C ILE A 202 65.63 36.01 -58.37
N GLN A 203 65.46 37.33 -58.31
CA GLN A 203 64.62 37.99 -57.32
C GLN A 203 63.14 37.59 -57.48
N ASP A 204 62.59 37.60 -58.70
CA ASP A 204 61.22 37.17 -58.97
C ASP A 204 60.99 35.70 -58.58
N LEU A 205 61.93 34.80 -58.89
CA LEU A 205 61.85 33.40 -58.49
C LEU A 205 62.00 33.20 -56.97
N GLN A 206 62.85 33.99 -56.31
CA GLN A 206 63.01 33.97 -54.86
C GLN A 206 61.75 34.46 -54.15
N ASP A 207 61.10 35.50 -54.67
CA ASP A 207 59.83 36.02 -54.16
C ASP A 207 58.72 34.97 -54.35
N LYS A 208 58.62 34.37 -55.55
CA LYS A 208 57.67 33.27 -55.82
C LYS A 208 57.87 32.04 -54.93
N LEU A 209 59.12 31.64 -54.67
CA LEU A 209 59.42 30.54 -53.74
C LEU A 209 59.02 30.88 -52.30
N THR A 210 59.23 32.14 -51.90
CA THR A 210 58.89 32.63 -50.56
C THR A 210 57.37 32.69 -50.35
N ASP A 211 56.63 33.08 -51.38
CA ASP A 211 55.17 33.14 -51.40
C ASP A 211 54.52 31.75 -51.52
N ALA A 212 55.10 30.86 -52.32
CA ALA A 212 54.61 29.49 -52.49
C ALA A 212 54.85 28.62 -51.25
N ARG A 213 55.74 28.99 -50.34
CA ARG A 213 56.07 28.21 -49.14
C ARG A 213 54.90 28.19 -48.14
N TYR A 214 54.44 26.99 -47.78
CA TYR A 214 53.42 26.83 -46.75
C TYR A 214 53.91 27.39 -45.40
N ARG A 215 53.09 28.24 -44.79
CA ARG A 215 53.28 28.73 -43.43
C ARG A 215 52.08 28.28 -42.60
N LYS A 216 52.36 27.56 -41.51
CA LYS A 216 51.33 27.23 -40.54
C LYS A 216 50.82 28.55 -39.94
N PRO A 217 49.50 28.82 -39.93
CA PRO A 217 48.98 29.98 -39.24
C PRO A 217 49.34 29.91 -37.76
N SER A 218 49.86 31.01 -37.22
CA SER A 218 50.09 31.18 -35.79
C SER A 218 48.75 31.07 -35.06
N LYS A 219 48.75 30.35 -33.92
CA LYS A 219 47.57 30.18 -33.08
C LYS A 219 46.96 31.50 -32.66
#